data_AF-A7EHR5-F1
#
_entry.id   AF-A7EHR5-F1
#
_cell.length_a   1.000
_cell.length_b   1.000
_cell.length_c   1.000
_cell.angle_alpha   90.00
_cell.angle_beta   90.00
_cell.angle_gamma   90.00
#
_symmetry.space_group_name_H-M   'P 1'
#
loop_
_entity.id
_entity.type
_entity.pdbx_description
1 polymer ?
#
loop_
_entity_poly.entity_id
_entity_poly.type
_entity_poly.pdbx_seq_one_letter_code
_entity_poly.pdbx_strand_id
1 'polypeptide(L)'
;MLFTTLLPLTLLTSILASPVPTTETTPSPTTTCSTLTTKQDYYQGYQSPSQCGINVASGNITSGTCVTITTQGIMLFPADTKCTYSLWKGVTDCSGQVTETFDLGVKTEGVESQGVCVGTGVMDGGKWYHGSGFLSCGC
;
A
#
# COMPACT_ATOMS: atom_id res chain seq x y z
N MET A 1 68.80 20.15 47.21
CA MET A 1 67.49 20.69 46.77
C MET A 1 67.01 19.76 45.67
N LEU A 2 66.12 18.81 45.99
CA LEU A 2 64.63 18.86 45.87
C LEU A 2 64.22 18.34 44.47
N PHE A 3 63.81 17.05 44.33
CA PHE A 3 62.41 16.54 44.31
C PHE A 3 61.61 17.11 43.11
N THR A 4 60.82 16.41 42.27
CA THR A 4 60.23 15.06 42.22
C THR A 4 59.37 14.94 40.93
N THR A 5 59.26 13.72 40.36
CA THR A 5 58.07 13.03 39.75
C THR A 5 57.25 13.70 38.61
N LEU A 6 56.82 13.03 37.52
CA LEU A 6 55.82 11.93 37.46
C LEU A 6 55.82 11.25 36.06
N LEU A 7 55.76 9.90 36.03
CA LEU A 7 55.22 9.01 34.96
C LEU A 7 53.67 9.17 34.89
N PRO A 8 52.87 8.68 33.89
CA PRO A 8 53.00 7.35 33.26
C PRO A 8 52.48 7.14 31.80
N LEU A 9 52.97 6.02 31.25
CA LEU A 9 52.33 4.99 30.41
C LEU A 9 50.79 5.07 30.26
N THR A 10 50.29 5.20 29.03
CA THR A 10 48.88 4.91 28.68
C THR A 10 48.76 3.52 28.07
N LEU A 11 48.13 2.61 28.82
CA LEU A 11 47.62 1.33 28.34
C LEU A 11 46.57 1.57 27.25
N LEU A 12 46.76 1.06 26.03
CA LEU A 12 45.63 0.82 25.13
C LEU A 12 44.91 -0.43 25.63
N THR A 13 43.68 -0.23 26.13
CA THR A 13 42.75 -1.31 26.45
C THR A 13 42.27 -1.97 25.16
N SER A 14 42.69 -3.21 24.95
CA SER A 14 42.12 -4.13 23.97
C SER A 14 40.64 -4.35 24.28
N ILE A 15 39.77 -3.90 23.38
CA ILE A 15 38.33 -4.16 23.45
C ILE A 15 38.10 -5.61 23.01
N LEU A 16 37.70 -6.48 23.94
CA LEU A 16 37.14 -7.79 23.61
C LEU A 16 35.77 -7.56 22.96
N ALA A 17 35.69 -7.74 21.65
CA ALA A 17 34.42 -7.89 20.95
C ALA A 17 33.85 -9.29 21.28
N SER A 18 32.97 -9.37 22.28
CA SER A 18 32.16 -10.58 22.48
C SER A 18 31.07 -10.63 21.40
N PRO A 19 30.95 -11.71 20.62
CA PRO A 19 29.85 -11.88 19.68
C PRO A 19 28.55 -12.06 20.46
N VAL A 20 27.61 -11.14 20.26
CA VAL A 20 26.22 -11.29 20.70
C VAL A 20 25.58 -12.39 19.85
N PRO A 21 24.88 -13.37 20.44
CA PRO A 21 24.18 -14.39 19.66
C PRO A 21 23.10 -13.74 18.80
N THR A 22 23.25 -13.83 17.48
CA THR A 22 22.21 -13.51 16.51
C THR A 22 21.06 -14.47 16.70
N THR A 23 19.91 -13.95 17.12
CA THR A 23 18.63 -14.65 17.06
C THR A 23 18.40 -15.10 15.62
N GLU A 24 18.44 -16.41 15.35
CA GLU A 24 17.99 -16.97 14.09
C GLU A 24 16.53 -16.53 13.88
N THR A 25 16.34 -15.61 12.94
CA THR A 25 15.01 -15.31 12.43
C THR A 25 14.64 -16.50 11.57
N THR A 26 13.89 -17.44 12.15
CA THR A 26 13.18 -18.48 11.42
C THR A 26 12.55 -17.84 10.17
N PRO A 27 12.84 -18.30 8.94
CA PRO A 27 12.10 -17.82 7.79
C PRO A 27 10.64 -18.20 8.02
N SER A 28 9.80 -17.18 8.24
CA SER A 28 8.35 -17.33 8.22
C SER A 28 7.98 -18.06 6.92
N PRO A 29 7.08 -19.06 6.94
CA PRO A 29 6.72 -19.78 5.73
C PRO A 29 6.34 -18.76 4.66
N THR A 30 7.06 -18.79 3.55
CA THR A 30 6.75 -17.96 2.38
C THR A 30 5.45 -18.49 1.81
N THR A 31 4.32 -18.02 2.34
CA THR A 31 3.02 -18.20 1.69
C THR A 31 3.12 -17.43 0.38
N THR A 32 3.32 -18.14 -0.73
CA THR A 32 3.29 -17.54 -2.06
C THR A 32 1.86 -17.10 -2.34
N CYS A 33 1.50 -15.94 -1.82
CA CYS A 33 0.22 -15.31 -2.10
C CYS A 33 0.14 -15.09 -3.61
N SER A 34 -0.82 -15.76 -4.26
CA SER A 34 -1.01 -15.57 -5.69
C SER A 34 -1.38 -14.13 -5.95
N THR A 35 -0.63 -13.50 -6.85
CA THR A 35 -0.92 -12.17 -7.34
C THR A 35 -2.26 -12.20 -8.07
N LEU A 36 -3.27 -11.55 -7.50
CA LEU A 36 -4.60 -11.46 -8.09
C LEU A 36 -4.75 -10.14 -8.85
N THR A 37 -5.38 -10.19 -10.00
CA THR A 37 -5.70 -9.00 -10.79
C THR A 37 -7.22 -8.91 -10.94
N THR A 38 -7.80 -7.77 -10.57
CA THR A 38 -9.24 -7.50 -10.74
C THR A 38 -9.47 -6.29 -11.63
N LYS A 39 -10.62 -6.24 -12.29
CA LYS A 39 -11.01 -5.13 -13.16
C LYS A 39 -11.21 -3.86 -12.33
N GLN A 40 -10.77 -2.74 -12.88
CA GLN A 40 -11.02 -1.41 -12.35
C GLN A 40 -11.30 -0.44 -13.50
N ASP A 41 -12.42 0.27 -13.45
CA ASP A 41 -12.73 1.33 -14.42
C ASP A 41 -12.55 2.71 -13.77
N TYR A 42 -12.19 3.71 -14.57
CA TYR A 42 -11.87 5.07 -14.13
C TYR A 42 -12.86 6.08 -14.70
N TYR A 43 -13.28 7.03 -13.87
CA TYR A 43 -14.38 7.94 -14.18
C TYR A 43 -14.05 9.40 -13.86
N GLN A 44 -14.62 10.30 -14.66
CA GLN A 44 -14.59 11.75 -14.42
C GLN A 44 -15.99 12.29 -14.14
N GLY A 45 -16.07 13.29 -13.26
CA GLY A 45 -17.34 13.90 -12.84
C GLY A 45 -18.13 13.05 -11.83
N TYR A 46 -17.42 12.38 -10.92
CA TYR A 46 -18.04 11.65 -9.81
C TYR A 46 -18.95 12.57 -8.99
N GLN A 47 -20.17 12.12 -8.70
CA GLN A 47 -21.13 12.86 -7.87
C GLN A 47 -21.55 12.07 -6.63
N SER A 48 -21.75 10.76 -6.76
CA SER A 48 -22.19 9.88 -5.68
C SER A 48 -21.90 8.40 -6.00
N PRO A 49 -22.04 7.48 -5.03
CA PRO A 49 -21.89 6.04 -5.29
C PRO A 49 -22.86 5.45 -6.32
N SER A 50 -24.00 6.11 -6.57
CA SER A 50 -24.94 5.73 -7.64
C SER A 50 -24.65 6.41 -8.98
N GLN A 51 -23.77 7.41 -9.00
CA GLN A 51 -23.43 8.20 -10.18
C GLN A 51 -21.92 8.46 -10.26
N CYS A 52 -21.22 7.49 -10.85
CA CYS A 52 -19.76 7.51 -11.00
C CYS A 52 -19.25 8.58 -11.99
N GLY A 53 -20.14 9.08 -12.86
CA GLY A 53 -19.81 10.03 -13.92
C GLY A 53 -19.55 9.32 -15.24
N ILE A 54 -18.65 9.87 -16.04
CA ILE A 54 -18.33 9.39 -17.39
C ILE A 54 -17.12 8.46 -17.31
N ASN A 55 -17.24 7.24 -17.85
CA ASN A 55 -16.10 6.33 -17.97
C ASN A 55 -15.08 6.94 -18.96
N VAL A 56 -13.85 7.11 -18.50
CA VAL A 56 -12.75 7.67 -19.31
C VAL A 56 -11.65 6.66 -19.61
N ALA A 57 -11.56 5.58 -18.83
CA ALA A 57 -10.61 4.51 -19.04
C ALA A 57 -11.07 3.23 -18.33
N SER A 58 -10.61 2.09 -18.84
CA SER A 58 -10.77 0.77 -18.24
C SER A 58 -9.41 0.13 -18.04
N GLY A 59 -9.22 -0.55 -16.92
CA GLY A 59 -7.97 -1.19 -16.57
C GLY A 59 -8.17 -2.31 -15.55
N ASN A 60 -7.06 -2.70 -14.93
CA ASN A 60 -7.06 -3.69 -13.86
C ASN A 60 -6.14 -3.22 -12.74
N ILE A 61 -6.46 -3.61 -11.50
CA ILE A 61 -5.58 -3.44 -10.36
C ILE A 61 -5.07 -4.80 -9.89
N THR A 62 -3.76 -4.85 -9.62
CA THR A 62 -3.05 -6.04 -9.18
C THR A 62 -2.82 -5.97 -7.66
N SER A 63 -3.09 -7.07 -6.96
CA SER A 63 -2.88 -7.18 -5.52
C SER A 63 -1.42 -6.96 -5.14
N GLY A 64 -1.17 -6.26 -4.04
CA GLY A 64 0.19 -6.00 -3.57
C GLY A 64 0.88 -4.80 -4.23
N THR A 65 0.22 -4.11 -5.16
CA THR A 65 0.78 -2.94 -5.85
C THR A 65 0.02 -1.67 -5.46
N CYS A 66 0.75 -0.62 -5.09
CA CYS A 66 0.18 0.72 -4.93
C CYS A 66 0.04 1.38 -6.30
N VAL A 67 -1.12 1.96 -6.57
CA VAL A 67 -1.40 2.69 -7.81
C VAL A 67 -1.76 4.14 -7.50
N THR A 68 -1.19 5.07 -8.24
CA THR A 68 -1.61 6.48 -8.20
C THR A 68 -2.88 6.65 -9.03
N ILE A 69 -3.84 7.41 -8.50
CA ILE A 69 -5.13 7.69 -9.11
C ILE A 69 -5.17 9.15 -9.51
N THR A 70 -5.56 9.41 -10.76
CA THR A 70 -5.66 10.76 -11.34
C THR A 70 -7.09 11.11 -11.78
N THR A 71 -8.05 10.22 -11.52
CA THR A 71 -9.46 10.40 -11.88
C THR A 71 -10.34 10.59 -10.65
N GLN A 72 -11.46 11.28 -10.79
CA GLN A 72 -12.37 11.66 -9.69
C GLN A 72 -13.15 10.48 -9.12
N GLY A 73 -13.43 9.48 -9.94
CA GLY A 73 -14.11 8.24 -9.55
C GLY A 73 -13.40 7.01 -10.08
N ILE A 74 -13.61 5.89 -9.41
CA ILE A 74 -13.25 4.55 -9.87
C ILE A 74 -14.40 3.59 -9.60
N MET A 75 -14.56 2.60 -10.47
CA MET A 75 -15.48 1.47 -10.27
C MET A 75 -14.66 0.25 -9.93
N LEU A 76 -14.95 -0.34 -8.77
CA LEU A 76 -14.27 -1.51 -8.25
C LEU A 76 -15.13 -2.75 -8.46
N PHE A 77 -14.64 -3.71 -9.23
CA PHE A 77 -15.38 -4.94 -9.52
C PHE A 77 -15.01 -6.06 -8.55
N PRO A 78 -15.96 -6.96 -8.23
CA PRO A 78 -15.65 -8.14 -7.43
C PRO A 78 -14.52 -8.98 -8.02
N ALA A 79 -13.65 -9.45 -7.13
CA ALA A 79 -12.49 -10.25 -7.49
C ALA A 79 -12.80 -11.75 -7.35
N ASP A 80 -11.94 -12.63 -7.86
CA ASP A 80 -12.17 -14.10 -7.77
C ASP A 80 -12.04 -14.64 -6.33
N THR A 81 -11.45 -13.85 -5.42
CA THR A 81 -11.34 -14.15 -3.99
C THR A 81 -11.69 -12.93 -3.16
N LYS A 82 -11.76 -13.08 -1.83
CA LYS A 82 -12.02 -11.96 -0.93
C LYS A 82 -10.84 -10.99 -0.93
N CYS A 83 -11.09 -9.78 -1.43
CA CYS A 83 -10.11 -8.71 -1.45
C CYS A 83 -10.68 -7.41 -0.89
N THR A 84 -9.81 -6.67 -0.23
CA THR A 84 -10.09 -5.34 0.28
C THR A 84 -9.30 -4.33 -0.54
N TYR A 85 -10.00 -3.33 -1.06
CA TYR A 85 -9.39 -2.17 -1.67
C TYR A 85 -9.23 -1.06 -0.63
N SER A 86 -8.03 -0.52 -0.50
CA SER A 86 -7.72 0.62 0.37
C SER A 86 -7.49 1.87 -0.48
N LEU A 87 -8.12 2.97 -0.08
CA LEU A 87 -8.02 4.27 -0.74
C LEU A 87 -7.38 5.29 0.22
N TRP A 88 -6.39 6.01 -0.29
CA TRP A 88 -5.84 7.20 0.36
C TRP A 88 -6.17 8.41 -0.50
N LYS A 89 -6.87 9.39 0.10
CA LYS A 89 -7.20 10.67 -0.53
C LYS A 89 -6.10 11.67 -0.18
N GLY A 90 -5.56 12.36 -1.18
CA GLY A 90 -4.48 13.34 -1.03
C GLY A 90 -3.06 12.75 -0.99
N VAL A 91 -2.90 11.43 -1.17
CA VAL A 91 -1.61 10.73 -1.12
C VAL A 91 -1.43 9.94 -2.42
N THR A 92 -0.18 9.78 -2.89
CA THR A 92 0.14 9.14 -4.18
C THR A 92 0.83 7.78 -4.04
N ASP A 93 1.32 7.44 -2.86
CA ASP A 93 2.21 6.31 -2.60
C ASP A 93 1.64 5.30 -1.58
N CYS A 94 0.35 5.38 -1.27
CA CYS A 94 -0.34 4.51 -0.31
C CYS A 94 0.29 4.51 1.09
N SER A 95 0.99 5.59 1.46
CA SER A 95 1.58 5.75 2.79
C SER A 95 0.60 6.40 3.78
N GLY A 96 0.86 6.19 5.06
CA GLY A 96 0.07 6.81 6.13
C GLY A 96 -1.30 6.16 6.35
N GLN A 97 -2.23 6.94 6.91
CA GLN A 97 -3.55 6.44 7.31
C GLN A 97 -4.47 6.27 6.10
N VAL A 98 -5.05 5.07 5.99
CA VAL A 98 -6.06 4.76 4.97
C VAL A 98 -7.26 5.70 5.17
N THR A 99 -7.74 6.31 4.08
CA THR A 99 -8.93 7.16 4.15
C THR A 99 -10.20 6.30 4.21
N GLU A 100 -10.33 5.37 3.27
CA GLU A 100 -11.50 4.49 3.14
C GLU A 100 -11.08 3.10 2.67
N THR A 101 -11.84 2.08 3.06
CA THR A 101 -11.65 0.69 2.62
C THR A 101 -12.95 0.13 2.05
N PHE A 102 -12.83 -0.68 1.01
CA PHE A 102 -13.96 -1.31 0.32
C PHE A 102 -13.73 -2.82 0.20
N ASP A 103 -14.68 -3.62 0.67
CA ASP A 103 -14.70 -5.06 0.40
C ASP A 103 -15.24 -5.27 -1.01
N LEU A 104 -14.46 -5.91 -1.88
CA LEU A 104 -14.86 -6.18 -3.25
C LEU A 104 -15.82 -7.37 -3.36
N GLY A 105 -15.98 -8.15 -2.30
CA GLY A 105 -16.70 -9.41 -2.36
C GLY A 105 -16.02 -10.41 -3.29
N VAL A 106 -16.73 -11.48 -3.62
CA VAL A 106 -16.25 -12.55 -4.50
C VAL A 106 -17.13 -12.60 -5.74
N LYS A 107 -16.51 -12.63 -6.91
CA LYS A 107 -17.17 -12.77 -8.19
C LYS A 107 -17.88 -14.13 -8.26
N THR A 108 -19.16 -14.10 -8.61
CA THR A 108 -19.92 -15.32 -8.90
C THR A 108 -19.81 -15.63 -10.38
N GLU A 109 -19.35 -16.85 -10.71
CA GLU A 109 -19.22 -17.29 -12.09
C GLU A 109 -20.57 -17.24 -12.83
N GLY A 110 -20.59 -16.69 -14.04
CA GLY A 110 -21.81 -16.55 -14.86
C GLY A 110 -22.73 -15.38 -14.49
N VAL A 111 -22.40 -14.56 -13.48
CA VAL A 111 -23.15 -13.35 -13.14
C VAL A 111 -22.31 -12.11 -13.46
N GLU A 112 -22.91 -11.16 -14.16
CA GLU A 112 -22.28 -9.86 -14.37
C GLU A 112 -22.30 -9.08 -13.04
N SER A 113 -21.19 -9.14 -12.32
CA SER A 113 -21.06 -8.48 -11.03
C SER A 113 -21.06 -6.96 -11.21
N GLN A 114 -22.02 -6.28 -10.58
CA GLN A 114 -22.03 -4.83 -10.52
C GLN A 114 -20.86 -4.34 -9.66
N GLY A 115 -20.03 -3.46 -10.23
CA GLY A 115 -18.96 -2.82 -9.48
C GLY A 115 -19.48 -1.79 -8.49
N VAL A 116 -18.67 -1.48 -7.49
CA VAL A 116 -18.93 -0.40 -6.54
C VAL A 116 -18.22 0.86 -7.02
N CYS A 117 -18.98 1.93 -7.19
CA CYS A 117 -18.43 3.23 -7.54
C CYS A 117 -17.93 3.95 -6.28
N VAL A 118 -16.69 4.45 -6.34
CA VAL A 118 -16.07 5.16 -5.22
C VAL A 118 -15.43 6.46 -5.68
N GLY A 119 -15.59 7.51 -4.85
CA GLY A 119 -14.97 8.81 -5.06
C GLY A 119 -13.55 8.84 -4.53
N THR A 120 -12.60 9.25 -5.35
CA THR A 120 -11.17 9.11 -5.08
C THR A 120 -10.58 10.30 -4.32
N GLY A 121 -11.33 11.40 -4.20
CA GLY A 121 -10.85 12.69 -3.67
C GLY A 121 -9.95 13.46 -4.64
N VAL A 122 -9.64 12.90 -5.81
CA VAL A 122 -8.93 13.61 -6.87
C VAL A 122 -9.85 14.66 -7.50
N MET A 123 -9.27 15.82 -7.78
CA MET A 123 -9.85 16.90 -8.58
C MET A 123 -8.80 17.35 -9.62
N ASP A 124 -9.25 18.08 -10.64
CA ASP A 124 -8.37 18.64 -11.69
C ASP A 124 -7.46 17.61 -12.39
N GLY A 125 -7.94 16.38 -12.55
CA GLY A 125 -7.20 15.33 -13.26
C GLY A 125 -5.89 14.88 -12.59
N GLY A 126 -5.77 15.05 -11.27
CA GLY A 126 -4.57 14.62 -10.55
C GLY A 126 -3.48 15.67 -10.47
N LYS A 127 -3.71 16.91 -10.93
CA LYS A 127 -2.67 17.96 -10.96
C LYS A 127 -2.29 18.47 -9.57
N TRP A 128 -3.28 18.72 -8.72
CA TRP A 128 -3.09 19.27 -7.37
C TRP A 128 -3.72 18.40 -6.27
N TYR A 129 -4.71 17.60 -6.66
CA TYR A 129 -5.43 16.70 -5.79
C TYR A 129 -5.11 15.30 -6.23
N HIS A 130 -4.62 14.49 -5.30
CA HIS A 130 -4.11 13.17 -5.61
C HIS A 130 -4.92 12.10 -4.89
N GLY A 131 -4.80 10.88 -5.37
CA GLY A 131 -5.27 9.71 -4.65
C GLY A 131 -4.38 8.53 -4.96
N SER A 132 -4.42 7.52 -4.10
CA SER A 132 -3.74 6.26 -4.35
C SER A 132 -4.58 5.09 -3.85
N GLY A 133 -4.43 3.96 -4.52
CA GLY A 133 -5.18 2.76 -4.27
C GLY A 133 -4.26 1.56 -4.06
N PHE A 134 -4.69 0.64 -3.20
CA PHE A 134 -4.00 -0.63 -3.01
C PHE A 134 -5.03 -1.74 -2.88
N LEU A 135 -4.82 -2.82 -3.63
CA LEU A 135 -5.62 -4.04 -3.49
C LEU A 135 -4.87 -5.02 -2.59
N SER A 136 -5.49 -5.39 -1.48
CA SER A 136 -5.04 -6.47 -0.60
C SER A 136 -5.98 -7.65 -0.75
N CYS A 137 -5.45 -8.81 -1.13
CA CYS A 137 -6.22 -10.04 -1.27
C CYS A 137 -5.71 -11.06 -0.26
N GLY A 138 -6.64 -11.82 0.32
CA GLY A 138 -6.28 -12.93 1.19
C GLY A 138 -5.53 -14.03 0.43
N CYS A 139 -4.70 -14.73 1.19
CA CYS A 139 -4.13 -16.03 0.90
C CYS A 139 -4.76 -16.97 1.95
#